data_AF-A0A7W2A097-F1
#
_entry.id   AF-A0A7W2A097-F1
#
_cell.length_a   1.000
_cell.length_b   1.000
_cell.length_c   1.000
_cell.angle_alpha   90.00
_cell.angle_beta   90.00
_cell.angle_gamma   90.00
#
_symmetry.space_group_name_H-M   'P 1'
#
loop_
_entity.id
_entity.type
_entity.pdbx_description
1 polymer ?
#
loop_
_entity_poly.entity_id
_entity_poly.type
_entity_poly.pdbx_seq_one_letter_code
_entity_poly.pdbx_strand_id
1 'polypeptide(L)'
;MRVVILTNRQGNQIALSNKIAEVAEVAAIVFSKNIPRKSPNLSKKTRLFINGLANRTIGREFVNVWFEMQSKYNSLYPNLPTKNIIEVQNINDAETVETIEKISPDLVIVSGTNLVGKKIIKAAQKRSGIVNLHTGISPYVKGGPNCTNWCLAKNWFHLIGNTVMWLD
;
A
#
# COMPACT_ATOMS: atom_id res chain seq x y z
N MET A 1 -1.47 -1.71 -22.08
CA MET A 1 -0.86 -2.46 -20.97
C MET A 1 -1.96 -2.76 -19.96
N ARG A 2 -2.07 -4.01 -19.54
CA ARG A 2 -3.09 -4.51 -18.62
C ARG A 2 -2.46 -4.80 -17.26
N VAL A 3 -2.99 -4.22 -16.18
CA VAL A 3 -2.38 -4.28 -14.85
C VAL A 3 -3.32 -4.87 -13.80
N VAL A 4 -2.73 -5.51 -12.80
CA VAL A 4 -3.40 -5.86 -11.53
C VAL A 4 -2.80 -5.01 -10.42
N ILE A 5 -3.66 -4.36 -9.63
CA ILE A 5 -3.24 -3.51 -8.53
C ILE A 5 -3.45 -4.24 -7.21
N LEU A 6 -2.40 -4.33 -6.40
CA LEU A 6 -2.38 -4.88 -5.05
C LEU A 6 -2.33 -3.72 -4.06
N THR A 7 -3.42 -3.47 -3.33
CA THR A 7 -3.47 -2.29 -2.45
C THR A 7 -4.43 -2.45 -1.27
N ASN A 8 -4.77 -1.37 -0.58
CA ASN A 8 -5.75 -1.33 0.50
C ASN A 8 -6.84 -0.28 0.16
N ARG A 9 -7.90 -0.19 0.98
CA ARG A 9 -9.07 0.69 0.73
C ARG A 9 -8.90 2.16 1.15
N GLN A 10 -7.68 2.59 1.42
CA GLN A 10 -7.39 3.98 1.78
C GLN A 10 -7.61 4.90 0.56
N GLY A 11 -8.16 6.10 0.79
CA GLY A 11 -8.50 7.05 -0.26
C GLY A 11 -7.32 7.43 -1.17
N ASN A 12 -6.13 7.63 -0.62
CA ASN A 12 -4.92 7.83 -1.42
C ASN A 12 -4.60 6.66 -2.38
N GLN A 13 -4.88 5.42 -1.98
CA GLN A 13 -4.69 4.22 -2.83
C GLN A 13 -5.78 4.10 -3.91
N ILE A 14 -7.01 4.50 -3.59
CA ILE A 14 -8.09 4.60 -4.58
C ILE A 14 -7.77 5.69 -5.61
N ALA A 15 -7.27 6.84 -5.16
CA ALA A 15 -6.81 7.91 -6.04
C ALA A 15 -5.65 7.45 -6.94
N LEU A 16 -4.66 6.74 -6.39
CA LEU A 16 -3.57 6.15 -7.17
C LEU A 16 -4.10 5.17 -8.22
N SER A 17 -5.06 4.31 -7.85
CA SER A 17 -5.64 3.33 -8.77
C SER A 17 -6.37 4.00 -9.94
N ASN A 18 -7.12 5.07 -9.67
CA ASN A 18 -7.78 5.86 -10.72
C ASN A 18 -6.77 6.56 -11.64
N LYS A 19 -5.71 7.15 -11.08
CA LYS A 19 -4.64 7.77 -11.88
C LYS A 19 -3.90 6.77 -12.77
N ILE A 20 -3.68 5.54 -12.28
CA ILE A 20 -3.12 4.47 -13.10
C ILE A 20 -4.06 4.10 -14.25
N ALA A 21 -5.37 4.11 -14.01
CA ALA A 21 -6.38 3.80 -15.03
C ALA A 21 -6.43 4.81 -16.18
N GLU A 22 -5.91 6.02 -15.99
CA GLU A 22 -5.75 7.02 -17.06
C GLU A 22 -4.69 6.61 -18.09
N VAL A 23 -3.74 5.73 -17.74
CA VAL A 23 -2.60 5.35 -18.59
C VAL A 23 -2.48 3.84 -18.84
N ALA A 24 -3.27 3.00 -18.16
CA ALA A 24 -3.26 1.55 -18.29
C ALA A 24 -4.64 0.94 -18.00
N GLU A 25 -4.93 -0.22 -18.58
CA GLU A 25 -6.15 -0.97 -18.25
C GLU A 25 -6.01 -1.63 -16.88
N VAL A 26 -6.82 -1.23 -15.90
CA VAL A 26 -6.87 -1.87 -14.58
C VAL A 26 -7.80 -3.09 -14.64
N ALA A 27 -7.22 -4.27 -14.85
CA ALA A 27 -7.97 -5.52 -15.02
C ALA A 27 -8.57 -6.05 -13.72
N ALA A 28 -7.91 -5.81 -12.59
CA ALA A 28 -8.41 -6.16 -11.26
C ALA A 28 -7.73 -5.31 -10.19
N ILE A 29 -8.42 -5.14 -9.06
CA ILE A 29 -7.83 -4.62 -7.82
C ILE A 29 -8.00 -5.67 -6.72
N VAL A 30 -6.90 -6.01 -6.05
CA VAL A 30 -6.89 -6.83 -4.84
C VAL A 30 -6.72 -5.91 -3.64
N PHE A 31 -7.78 -5.77 -2.84
CA PHE A 31 -7.75 -5.03 -1.59
C PHE A 31 -7.37 -5.94 -0.43
N SER A 32 -6.30 -5.56 0.28
CA SER A 32 -5.90 -6.19 1.53
C SER A 32 -6.36 -5.37 2.74
N LYS A 33 -6.93 -6.06 3.73
CA LYS A 33 -7.16 -5.51 5.08
C LYS A 33 -5.88 -5.38 5.91
N ASN A 34 -4.75 -5.83 5.36
CA ASN A 34 -3.44 -5.77 5.97
C ASN A 34 -3.32 -6.48 7.33
N ILE A 35 -4.11 -7.54 7.56
CA ILE A 35 -4.09 -8.30 8.81
C ILE A 35 -2.82 -9.16 8.86
N PRO A 36 -1.96 -9.01 9.88
CA PRO A 36 -0.77 -9.85 10.01
C PRO A 36 -1.13 -11.32 10.23
N ARG A 37 -0.40 -12.24 9.59
CA ARG A 37 -0.59 -13.70 9.78
C ARG A 37 -0.35 -14.18 11.21
N LYS A 38 0.50 -13.47 11.95
CA LYS A 38 0.82 -13.79 13.35
C LYS A 38 0.34 -12.64 14.23
N SER A 39 -0.51 -12.98 15.20
CA SER A 39 -0.92 -12.04 16.23
C SER A 39 0.30 -11.51 16.99
N PRO A 40 0.32 -10.20 17.34
CA PRO A 40 1.37 -9.64 18.17
C PRO A 40 1.39 -10.33 19.54
N ASN A 41 2.59 -10.58 20.07
CA ASN A 41 2.77 -11.06 21.45
C ASN A 41 2.34 -10.00 22.46
N LEU A 42 2.25 -10.39 23.74
CA LEU A 42 1.73 -9.54 24.80
C LEU A 42 2.52 -8.23 24.94
N SER A 43 3.85 -8.27 24.92
CA SER A 43 4.70 -7.07 25.00
C SER A 43 4.45 -6.10 23.85
N LYS A 44 4.30 -6.60 22.62
CA LYS A 44 3.97 -5.77 21.46
C LYS A 44 2.56 -5.20 21.57
N LYS A 45 1.58 -5.93 22.12
CA LYS A 45 0.24 -5.40 22.39
C LYS A 45 0.28 -4.25 23.40
N THR A 46 1.00 -4.41 24.51
CA THR A 46 1.17 -3.34 25.52
C THR A 46 1.80 -2.10 24.91
N ARG A 47 2.87 -2.27 24.11
CA ARG A 47 3.52 -1.13 23.42
C ARG A 47 2.57 -0.43 22.44
N LEU A 48 1.78 -1.18 21.67
CA LEU A 48 0.80 -0.60 20.75
C LEU A 48 -0.26 0.22 21.50
N PHE A 49 -0.70 -0.26 22.67
CA PHE A 49 -1.62 0.47 23.53
C PHE A 49 -1.01 1.80 24.04
N ILE A 50 0.21 1.76 24.57
CA ILE A 50 0.94 2.95 25.03
C ILE A 50 1.13 3.96 23.88
N ASN A 51 1.57 3.49 22.71
CA ASN A 51 1.72 4.34 21.52
C ASN A 51 0.37 4.93 21.08
N GLY A 52 -0.73 4.19 21.23
CA GLY A 52 -2.07 4.68 20.97
C GLY A 52 -2.47 5.87 21.85
N LEU A 53 -2.10 5.84 23.13
CA LEU A 53 -2.29 6.96 24.05
C LEU A 53 -1.43 8.17 23.66
N ALA A 54 -0.15 7.95 23.35
CA ALA A 54 0.76 9.02 22.91
C ALA A 54 0.31 9.69 21.59
N ASN A 55 -0.24 8.91 20.65
CA ASN A 55 -0.78 9.43 19.40
C ASN A 55 -1.99 10.34 19.61
N ARG A 56 -2.78 10.13 20.68
CA ARG A 56 -3.94 10.99 20.99
C ARG A 56 -3.56 12.35 21.55
N THR A 57 -2.37 12.46 22.12
CA THR A 57 -1.88 13.72 22.73
C THR A 57 -0.91 14.43 21.80
N ILE A 58 0.24 13.82 21.50
CA ILE A 58 1.34 14.43 20.75
C ILE A 58 1.12 14.28 19.24
N GLY A 59 0.64 13.10 18.81
CA GLY A 59 0.48 12.77 17.38
C GLY A 59 -0.80 13.30 16.74
N ARG A 60 -1.65 14.03 17.48
CA ARG A 60 -3.02 14.32 17.06
C ARG A 60 -3.09 15.09 15.74
N GLU A 61 -2.28 16.13 15.57
CA GLU A 61 -2.25 16.92 14.34
C GLU A 61 -1.85 16.07 13.12
N PHE A 62 -0.83 15.22 13.25
CA PHE A 62 -0.43 14.31 12.17
C PHE A 62 -1.54 13.32 11.81
N VAL A 63 -2.27 12.83 12.81
CA VAL A 63 -3.40 11.93 12.61
C VAL A 63 -4.57 12.65 11.93
N ASN A 64 -4.88 13.88 12.34
CA ASN A 64 -5.94 14.70 11.72
C ASN A 64 -5.62 14.99 10.25
N VAL A 65 -4.41 15.49 9.96
CA VAL A 65 -3.97 15.77 8.59
C VAL A 65 -4.03 14.52 7.71
N TRP A 66 -3.65 13.35 8.27
CA TRP A 66 -3.80 12.08 7.56
C TRP A 66 -5.27 11.81 7.22
N PHE A 67 -6.19 11.89 8.19
CA PHE A 67 -7.61 11.64 7.93
C PHE A 67 -8.24 12.66 6.98
N GLU A 68 -7.86 13.93 7.05
CA GLU A 68 -8.30 14.98 6.12
C GLU A 68 -7.85 14.67 4.69
N MET A 69 -6.58 14.30 4.50
CA MET A 69 -6.03 13.90 3.20
C MET A 69 -6.74 12.65 2.65
N GLN A 70 -7.03 11.67 3.50
CA GLN A 70 -7.80 10.48 3.14
C GLN A 70 -9.23 10.83 2.70
N SER A 71 -9.92 11.68 3.47
CA SER A 71 -11.28 12.16 3.18
C SER A 71 -11.34 12.93 1.86
N LYS A 72 -10.36 13.83 1.65
CA LYS A 72 -10.21 14.58 0.40
C LYS A 72 -10.09 13.65 -0.80
N TYR A 73 -9.24 12.62 -0.73
CA TYR A 73 -9.09 11.68 -1.85
C TYR A 73 -10.33 10.82 -2.07
N ASN A 74 -11.02 10.39 -1.01
CA ASN A 74 -12.31 9.69 -1.16
C ASN A 74 -13.35 10.55 -1.87
N SER A 75 -13.39 11.86 -1.57
CA SER A 75 -14.30 12.79 -2.23
C SER A 75 -13.93 13.06 -3.69
N LEU A 76 -12.64 13.15 -4.01
CA LEU A 76 -12.16 13.39 -5.38
C LEU A 76 -12.28 12.14 -6.27
N TYR A 77 -12.17 10.95 -5.69
CA TYR A 77 -12.19 9.66 -6.41
C TYR A 77 -13.23 8.71 -5.78
N PRO A 78 -14.54 9.00 -5.92
CA PRO A 78 -15.59 8.20 -5.30
C PRO A 78 -15.78 6.82 -5.95
N ASN A 79 -15.29 6.65 -7.17
CA ASN A 79 -15.46 5.43 -7.96
C ASN A 79 -14.15 4.66 -8.08
N LEU A 80 -14.27 3.35 -8.26
CA LEU A 80 -13.16 2.47 -8.59
C LEU A 80 -13.01 2.37 -10.11
N PRO A 81 -11.78 2.24 -10.63
CA PRO A 81 -11.54 2.17 -12.07
C PRO A 81 -11.92 0.81 -12.70
N THR A 82 -12.31 -0.18 -11.88
CA THR A 82 -12.73 -1.51 -12.34
C THR A 82 -13.79 -2.09 -11.43
N LYS A 83 -14.61 -2.99 -11.97
CA LYS A 83 -15.61 -3.77 -11.21
C LYS A 83 -15.03 -5.09 -10.68
N ASN A 84 -13.88 -5.53 -11.20
CA ASN A 84 -13.25 -6.77 -10.78
C ASN A 84 -12.42 -6.55 -9.51
N ILE A 85 -13.08 -6.72 -8.36
CA ILE A 85 -12.53 -6.43 -7.04
C ILE A 85 -12.43 -7.72 -6.23
N ILE A 86 -11.24 -7.96 -5.65
CA ILE A 86 -10.96 -9.09 -4.79
C ILE A 86 -10.60 -8.56 -3.41
N GLU A 87 -11.20 -9.14 -2.36
CA GLU A 87 -10.95 -8.77 -0.97
C GLU A 87 -10.18 -9.88 -0.27
N VAL A 88 -9.03 -9.55 0.32
CA VAL A 88 -8.19 -10.48 1.08
C VAL A 88 -7.87 -9.92 2.47
N GLN A 89 -7.60 -10.80 3.43
CA GLN A 89 -7.23 -10.37 4.78
C GLN A 89 -5.77 -9.92 4.80
N ASN A 90 -4.90 -10.69 4.17
CA ASN A 90 -3.49 -10.41 3.95
C ASN A 90 -3.20 -10.46 2.46
N ILE A 91 -2.32 -9.58 1.97
CA ILE A 91 -2.01 -9.59 0.53
C ILE A 91 -1.47 -10.95 0.06
N ASN A 92 -0.83 -11.71 0.95
CA ASN A 92 -0.25 -13.03 0.69
C ASN A 92 -1.24 -14.20 0.64
N ASP A 93 -2.54 -13.94 0.77
CA ASP A 93 -3.57 -14.97 0.69
C ASP A 93 -3.63 -15.57 -0.74
N ALA A 94 -4.19 -16.78 -0.87
CA ALA A 94 -4.09 -17.58 -2.10
C ALA A 94 -4.82 -16.91 -3.27
N GLU A 95 -5.92 -16.24 -2.97
CA GLU A 95 -6.78 -15.50 -3.88
C GLU A 95 -5.99 -14.43 -4.65
N THR A 96 -4.96 -13.83 -4.05
CA THR A 96 -4.08 -12.88 -4.74
C THR A 96 -3.29 -13.55 -5.85
N VAL A 97 -2.73 -14.74 -5.58
CA VAL A 97 -1.97 -15.50 -6.58
C VAL A 97 -2.90 -16.00 -7.69
N GLU A 98 -4.05 -16.56 -7.31
CA GLU A 98 -5.08 -17.02 -8.24
C GLU A 98 -5.56 -15.88 -9.16
N THR A 99 -5.73 -14.67 -8.61
CA THR A 99 -6.09 -13.47 -9.39
C THR A 99 -5.00 -13.13 -10.41
N ILE A 100 -3.73 -13.09 -9.99
CA ILE A 100 -2.61 -12.78 -10.89
C ILE A 100 -2.51 -13.83 -12.01
N GLU A 101 -2.63 -15.11 -11.68
CA GLU A 101 -2.54 -16.20 -12.66
C GLU A 101 -3.72 -16.22 -13.63
N LYS A 102 -4.94 -16.01 -13.13
CA LYS A 102 -6.15 -15.95 -13.95
C LYS A 102 -6.16 -14.76 -14.89
N ILE A 103 -5.76 -13.59 -14.41
CA ILE A 103 -5.78 -12.36 -15.21
C ILE A 103 -4.60 -12.29 -16.18
N SER A 104 -3.46 -12.91 -15.81
CA SER A 104 -2.20 -12.85 -16.55
C SER A 104 -1.82 -11.41 -16.96
N PRO A 105 -1.69 -10.48 -15.99
CA PRO A 105 -1.42 -9.08 -16.29
C PRO A 105 -0.04 -8.89 -16.91
N ASP A 106 0.12 -7.80 -17.66
CA ASP A 106 1.43 -7.39 -18.16
C ASP A 106 2.33 -6.94 -17.01
N LEU A 107 1.76 -6.25 -16.01
CA LEU A 107 2.48 -5.75 -14.84
C LEU A 107 1.59 -5.82 -13.58
N VAL A 108 2.19 -6.20 -12.45
CA VAL A 108 1.56 -6.07 -11.14
C VAL A 108 2.07 -4.80 -10.46
N ILE A 109 1.16 -3.98 -9.93
CA ILE A 109 1.49 -2.77 -9.19
C ILE A 109 1.10 -2.98 -7.73
N VAL A 110 1.98 -2.67 -6.79
CA VAL A 110 1.67 -2.75 -5.36
C VAL A 110 1.91 -1.42 -4.66
N SER A 111 1.03 -1.09 -3.72
CA SER A 111 1.19 0.06 -2.84
C SER A 111 0.30 -0.09 -1.61
N GLY A 112 0.82 0.23 -0.43
CA GLY A 112 0.04 0.27 0.81
C GLY A 112 -0.38 -1.10 1.37
N THR A 113 0.26 -2.20 0.98
CA THR A 113 -0.04 -3.54 1.50
C THR A 113 0.86 -3.93 2.67
N ASN A 114 0.59 -5.08 3.32
CA ASN A 114 1.64 -5.79 4.06
C ASN A 114 2.80 -6.17 3.14
N LEU A 115 3.92 -6.63 3.74
CA LEU A 115 5.06 -7.17 3.00
C LEU A 115 4.61 -8.25 2.01
N VAL A 116 4.89 -8.02 0.72
CA VAL A 116 4.61 -8.97 -0.35
C VAL A 116 5.59 -10.13 -0.27
N GLY A 117 5.07 -11.35 -0.30
CA GLY A 117 5.83 -12.58 -0.18
C GLY A 117 6.20 -13.18 -1.53
N LYS A 118 7.18 -14.09 -1.51
CA LYS A 118 7.79 -14.73 -2.69
C LYS A 118 6.78 -15.37 -3.65
N LYS A 119 5.66 -15.90 -3.16
CA LYS A 119 4.64 -16.54 -4.03
C LYS A 119 4.01 -15.53 -4.99
N ILE A 120 3.72 -14.32 -4.52
CA ILE A 120 3.15 -13.24 -5.34
C ILE A 120 4.18 -12.73 -6.32
N ILE A 121 5.41 -12.48 -5.84
CA ILE A 121 6.51 -11.99 -6.69
C ILE A 121 6.76 -12.99 -7.84
N LYS A 122 6.86 -14.29 -7.53
CA LYS A 122 7.00 -15.35 -8.55
C LYS A 122 5.83 -15.40 -9.52
N ALA A 123 4.59 -15.23 -9.05
CA ALA A 123 3.43 -15.20 -9.93
C ALA A 123 3.48 -14.01 -10.89
N ALA A 124 3.85 -12.82 -10.40
CA ALA A 124 4.00 -11.61 -11.21
C ALA A 124 5.15 -11.71 -12.22
N GLN A 125 6.27 -12.34 -11.83
CA GLN A 125 7.46 -12.57 -12.68
C GLN A 125 7.22 -13.55 -13.85
N LYS A 126 6.08 -14.27 -13.89
CA LYS A 126 5.69 -15.05 -15.08
C LYS A 126 5.44 -14.17 -16.31
N ARG A 127 5.22 -12.87 -16.10
CA ARG A 127 5.07 -11.83 -17.14
C ARG A 127 6.17 -10.78 -16.94
N SER A 128 5.85 -9.49 -16.76
CA SER A 128 6.88 -8.46 -16.62
C SER A 128 7.33 -8.19 -15.17
N GLY A 129 6.69 -8.81 -14.17
CA GLY A 129 7.04 -8.63 -12.77
C GLY A 129 6.12 -7.68 -12.01
N ILE A 130 6.64 -7.16 -10.90
CA ILE A 130 5.90 -6.36 -9.92
C ILE A 130 6.68 -5.10 -9.54
N VAL A 131 6.00 -3.95 -9.55
CA VAL A 131 6.56 -2.66 -9.09
C VAL A 131 5.83 -2.15 -7.86
N ASN A 132 6.57 -1.54 -6.94
CA ASN A 132 6.05 -0.91 -5.73
C ASN A 132 6.21 0.61 -5.80
N LEU A 133 5.18 1.33 -5.36
CA LEU A 133 5.31 2.75 -5.01
C LEU A 133 5.70 2.86 -3.53
N HIS A 134 6.99 3.06 -3.28
CA HIS A 134 7.52 3.29 -1.94
C HIS A 134 7.45 4.77 -1.57
N THR A 135 7.00 5.08 -0.36
CA THR A 135 6.75 6.46 0.11
C THR A 135 7.98 7.18 0.65
N GLY A 136 9.18 6.66 0.37
CA GLY A 136 10.47 7.28 0.70
C GLY A 136 11.41 7.27 -0.51
N ILE A 137 12.44 8.12 -0.47
CA ILE A 137 13.51 8.12 -1.48
C ILE A 137 14.50 6.99 -1.17
N SER A 138 14.51 5.95 -2.01
CA SER A 138 15.48 4.85 -1.92
C SER A 138 16.84 5.27 -2.49
N PRO A 139 17.96 4.75 -1.96
CA PRO A 139 18.05 3.81 -0.83
C PRO A 139 18.03 4.48 0.56
N TYR A 140 17.87 5.80 0.63
CA TYR A 140 18.12 6.60 1.83
C TYR A 140 17.05 6.45 2.92
N VAL A 141 15.77 6.40 2.54
CA VAL A 141 14.63 6.35 3.47
C VAL A 141 13.81 5.10 3.19
N LYS A 142 14.03 4.06 3.99
CA LYS A 142 13.36 2.76 3.89
C LYS A 142 12.48 2.48 5.11
N GLY A 143 11.61 1.49 4.98
CA GLY A 143 10.70 1.05 6.03
C GLY A 143 9.28 1.54 5.81
N GLY A 144 8.40 1.31 6.78
CA GLY A 144 7.02 1.76 6.72
C GLY A 144 6.41 1.78 8.12
N PRO A 145 5.29 2.50 8.32
CA PRO A 145 4.50 3.18 7.29
C PRO A 145 4.84 4.66 7.02
N ASN A 146 5.73 5.30 7.79
CA ASN A 146 5.83 6.77 7.80
C ASN A 146 7.23 7.31 7.43
N CYS A 147 7.68 7.06 6.20
CA CYS A 147 8.93 7.61 5.66
C CYS A 147 8.98 9.15 5.76
N THR A 148 7.90 9.82 5.38
CA THR A 148 7.79 11.29 5.47
C THR A 148 7.93 11.79 6.91
N ASN A 149 7.22 11.20 7.87
CA ASN A 149 7.31 11.64 9.27
C ASN A 149 8.70 11.40 9.85
N TRP A 150 9.39 10.34 9.41
CA TRP A 150 10.78 10.12 9.80
C TRP A 150 11.70 11.22 9.27
N CYS A 151 11.53 11.63 8.02
CA CYS A 151 12.28 12.74 7.43
C CYS A 151 12.00 14.05 8.18
N LEU A 152 10.74 14.33 8.51
CA LEU A 152 10.36 15.51 9.30
C LEU A 152 11.02 15.48 10.69
N ALA A 153 10.95 14.35 11.40
CA ALA A 153 11.55 14.20 12.73
C ALA A 153 13.08 14.34 12.74
N LYS A 154 13.73 14.11 11.59
CA LYS A 154 15.19 14.23 11.42
C LYS A 154 15.62 15.51 10.71
N ASN A 155 14.70 16.41 10.37
CA ASN A 155 14.96 17.58 9.53
C ASN A 155 15.59 17.23 8.17
N TRP A 156 15.30 16.03 7.63
CA TRP A 156 15.77 15.57 6.33
C TRP A 156 14.78 15.92 5.21
N PHE A 157 14.43 17.20 5.10
CA PHE A 157 13.39 17.66 4.17
C PHE A 157 13.73 17.33 2.71
N HIS A 158 15.01 17.36 2.35
CA HIS A 158 15.51 16.99 1.03
C HIS A 158 15.33 15.50 0.66
N LEU A 159 14.95 14.65 1.62
CA LEU A 159 14.68 13.23 1.41
C LEU A 159 13.19 12.88 1.43
N ILE A 160 12.30 13.88 1.52
CA ILE A 160 10.87 13.68 1.38
C ILE A 160 10.56 13.45 -0.11
N GLY A 161 10.03 12.27 -0.43
CA GLY A 161 9.70 11.90 -1.81
C GLY A 161 9.27 10.43 -1.90
N ASN A 162 9.06 9.96 -3.13
CA ASN A 162 8.64 8.59 -3.41
C ASN A 162 9.64 7.91 -4.36
N THR A 163 9.65 6.59 -4.35
CA THR A 163 10.42 5.78 -5.30
C THR A 163 9.50 4.75 -5.94
N VAL A 164 9.55 4.63 -7.27
CA VAL A 164 9.00 3.47 -7.98
C VAL A 164 10.12 2.45 -8.15
N MET A 165 9.93 1.23 -7.65
CA MET A 165 10.96 0.20 -7.68
C MET A 165 10.39 -1.18 -8.00
N TRP A 166 11.17 -2.01 -8.69
CA TRP A 166 10.89 -3.43 -8.85
C TRP A 166 10.99 -4.17 -7.52
N LEU A 167 10.15 -5.18 -7.32
CA LEU A 167 10.30 -6.14 -6.23
C LEU A 167 10.89 -7.45 -6.75
N ASP A 168 11.80 -8.02 -5.97
CA ASP A 168 12.58 -9.22 -6.25
C ASP A 168 12.32 -10.38 -5.27
#